data_AF-A0A9R1XXP3-F1
#
_entry.id   AF-A0A9R1XXP3-F1
#
_cell.length_a   1.000
_cell.length_b   1.000
_cell.length_c   1.000
_cell.angle_alpha   90.00
_cell.angle_beta   90.00
_cell.angle_gamma   90.00
#
_symmetry.space_group_name_H-M   'P 1'
#
loop_
_entity.id
_entity.type
_entity.pdbx_description
1 polymer ?
#
loop_
_entity_poly.entity_id
_entity_poly.type
_entity_poly.pdbx_seq_one_letter_code
_entity_poly.pdbx_strand_id
1 'polypeptide(L)'
;MYQRSTEREHGFKIWDETDEVNGYKATRVPKFTKMEFPTYDGKDDPLAWLQKCEDFFEEQQTPTEAWVPQATFVLQGKASDWYRNLRRMKGQPTWNKFVEECKIHFGPPMSMNPLGELTQLRKTDTVEDYCASFESLLGRTTGVTPEQSMWNFCAGLINVIIYEVEFARPITLCHESS
;
A
#
# COMPACT_ATOMS: atom_id res chain seq x y z
N MET A 1 -40.89 -40.83 5.27
CA MET A 1 -40.25 -40.00 4.22
C MET A 1 -39.68 -38.75 4.89
N TYR A 2 -38.36 -38.66 5.00
CA TYR A 2 -37.57 -37.44 4.78
C TYR A 2 -36.09 -37.81 4.90
N GLN A 3 -35.32 -37.42 3.89
CA GLN A 3 -33.88 -37.69 3.73
C GLN A 3 -33.05 -36.96 4.80
N ARG A 4 -31.92 -37.55 5.20
CA ARG A 4 -30.73 -36.80 5.65
C ARG A 4 -29.53 -37.15 4.77
N SER A 5 -29.32 -36.30 3.78
CA SER A 5 -28.01 -35.77 3.35
C SER A 5 -27.17 -35.37 4.58
N THR A 6 -25.84 -35.40 4.65
CA THR A 6 -24.74 -35.60 3.69
C THR A 6 -23.48 -35.69 4.56
N GLU A 7 -22.81 -36.83 4.57
CA GLU A 7 -21.40 -36.90 4.92
C GLU A 7 -20.64 -36.76 3.60
N ARG A 8 -20.02 -35.60 3.38
CA ARG A 8 -19.06 -35.41 2.29
C ARG A 8 -17.70 -35.14 2.91
N GLU A 9 -17.05 -36.24 3.26
CA GLU A 9 -15.60 -36.33 3.33
C GLU A 9 -15.02 -35.76 2.02
N HIS A 10 -14.42 -34.58 2.06
CA HIS A 10 -13.52 -34.17 0.98
C HIS A 10 -12.12 -34.65 1.33
N GLY A 11 -11.93 -35.94 1.06
CA GLY A 11 -10.63 -36.58 1.05
C GLY A 11 -9.67 -35.84 0.12
N PHE A 12 -8.56 -35.43 0.70
CA PHE A 12 -7.34 -35.06 0.01
C PHE A 12 -6.90 -36.25 -0.86
N LYS A 13 -7.12 -36.18 -2.17
CA LYS A 13 -6.60 -37.20 -3.10
C LYS A 13 -5.11 -36.96 -3.31
N ILE A 14 -4.29 -37.64 -2.51
CA ILE A 14 -2.92 -37.97 -2.87
C ILE A 14 -3.02 -39.04 -3.94
N TRP A 15 -2.72 -38.70 -5.19
CA TRP A 15 -2.36 -39.71 -6.18
C TRP A 15 -0.90 -40.06 -5.92
N ASP A 16 -0.69 -41.22 -5.31
CA ASP A 16 0.58 -41.92 -5.34
C ASP A 16 0.38 -43.09 -6.32
N GLU A 17 0.96 -42.98 -7.50
CA GLU A 17 1.17 -44.15 -8.37
C GLU A 17 2.50 -43.94 -9.09
N THR A 18 3.47 -44.73 -8.66
CA THR A 18 4.86 -44.77 -9.15
C THR A 18 4.94 -45.47 -10.50
N ASP A 19 5.73 -44.93 -11.41
CA ASP A 19 6.45 -45.74 -12.40
C ASP A 19 7.87 -45.16 -12.60
N GLU A 20 8.87 -45.95 -12.23
CA GLU A 20 10.28 -45.71 -12.55
C GLU A 20 10.54 -45.95 -14.04
N VAL A 21 10.87 -44.91 -14.83
CA VAL A 21 11.85 -45.06 -15.91
C VAL A 21 12.46 -43.71 -16.36
N ASN A 22 13.77 -43.58 -16.11
CA ASN A 22 14.80 -43.01 -16.99
C ASN A 22 14.62 -41.60 -17.61
N GLY A 23 15.12 -40.57 -16.92
CA GLY A 23 15.84 -39.45 -17.56
C GLY A 23 15.02 -38.39 -18.29
N TYR A 24 14.35 -37.47 -17.58
CA TYR A 24 13.78 -36.26 -18.19
C TYR A 24 13.91 -35.03 -17.27
N LYS A 25 14.13 -33.89 -17.91
CA LYS A 25 14.50 -32.57 -17.38
C LYS A 25 13.76 -32.19 -16.10
N ALA A 26 14.52 -31.72 -15.11
CA ALA A 26 14.03 -31.07 -13.90
C ALA A 26 12.98 -30.00 -14.26
N THR A 27 11.71 -30.37 -14.15
CA THR A 27 10.61 -29.42 -14.19
C THR A 27 10.74 -28.61 -12.91
N ARG A 28 11.19 -27.35 -13.03
CA ARG A 28 11.14 -26.41 -11.92
C ARG A 28 9.68 -26.31 -11.51
N VAL A 29 9.29 -27.04 -10.47
CA VAL A 29 8.01 -26.85 -9.81
C VAL A 29 7.96 -25.37 -9.45
N PRO A 30 6.97 -24.60 -9.94
CA PRO A 30 6.81 -23.22 -9.51
C PRO A 30 6.79 -23.24 -7.99
N LYS A 31 7.74 -22.55 -7.36
CA LYS A 31 7.67 -22.33 -5.92
C LYS A 31 6.43 -21.46 -5.75
N PHE A 32 5.30 -22.06 -5.44
CA PHE A 32 4.13 -21.33 -4.98
C PHE A 32 4.56 -20.64 -3.70
N THR A 33 4.91 -19.36 -3.82
CA THR A 33 5.20 -18.51 -2.68
C THR A 33 3.88 -18.45 -1.91
N LYS A 34 3.85 -19.05 -0.72
CA LYS A 34 2.69 -19.01 0.16
C LYS A 34 2.34 -17.55 0.38
N MET A 35 1.27 -17.05 -0.25
CA MET A 35 0.83 -15.68 -0.06
C MET A 35 0.33 -15.53 1.38
N GLU A 36 0.99 -14.67 2.14
CA GLU A 36 0.58 -14.32 3.49
C GLU A 36 -0.45 -13.19 3.42
N PHE A 37 -1.55 -13.32 4.18
CA PHE A 37 -2.56 -12.29 4.23
C PHE A 37 -2.04 -11.05 4.97
N PRO A 38 -2.06 -9.85 4.36
CA PRO A 38 -1.40 -8.68 4.93
C PRO A 38 -2.20 -8.09 6.11
N THR A 39 -1.53 -7.80 7.23
CA THR A 39 -2.12 -7.11 8.38
C THR A 39 -2.05 -5.59 8.24
N TYR A 40 -2.96 -4.86 8.90
CA TYR A 40 -2.97 -3.39 8.86
C TYR A 40 -3.35 -2.76 10.20
N ASP A 41 -2.55 -1.78 10.66
CA ASP A 41 -2.72 -1.14 11.97
C ASP A 41 -3.25 0.30 11.91
N GLY A 42 -3.39 0.86 10.69
CA GLY A 42 -3.88 2.21 10.46
C GLY A 42 -2.81 3.31 10.53
N LYS A 43 -1.51 2.98 10.52
CA LYS A 43 -0.44 4.00 10.54
C LYS A 43 -0.06 4.52 9.16
N ASP A 44 0.02 3.63 8.18
CA ASP A 44 0.46 3.94 6.82
C ASP A 44 -0.72 4.10 5.86
N ASP A 45 -0.45 4.58 4.64
CA ASP A 45 -1.46 4.69 3.58
C ASP A 45 -2.15 3.32 3.33
N PRO A 46 -3.49 3.23 3.47
CA PRO A 46 -4.21 1.98 3.29
C PRO A 46 -4.17 1.46 1.85
N LEU A 47 -3.81 2.28 0.85
CA LEU A 47 -3.92 1.90 -0.56
C LEU A 47 -3.10 0.66 -0.93
N ALA A 48 -1.85 0.59 -0.49
CA ALA A 48 -0.98 -0.56 -0.75
C ALA A 48 -1.49 -1.83 -0.04
N TRP A 49 -2.08 -1.70 1.15
CA TRP A 49 -2.68 -2.81 1.88
C TRP A 49 -3.97 -3.31 1.21
N LEU A 50 -4.83 -2.38 0.79
CA LEU A 50 -6.08 -2.69 0.08
C LEU A 50 -5.81 -3.42 -1.23
N GLN A 51 -4.82 -2.95 -2.02
CA GLN A 51 -4.44 -3.62 -3.27
C GLN A 51 -3.99 -5.07 -3.02
N LYS A 52 -3.12 -5.29 -2.02
CA LYS A 52 -2.68 -6.65 -1.67
C LYS A 52 -3.83 -7.55 -1.20
N CYS A 53 -4.83 -6.98 -0.52
CA CYS A 53 -6.04 -7.73 -0.17
C CYS A 53 -6.81 -8.16 -1.43
N GLU A 54 -7.01 -7.25 -2.38
CA GLU A 54 -7.70 -7.54 -3.65
C GLU A 54 -6.96 -8.63 -4.44
N ASP A 55 -5.65 -8.47 -4.62
CA ASP A 55 -4.80 -9.45 -5.32
C ASP A 55 -4.93 -10.84 -4.66
N PHE A 56 -4.88 -10.90 -3.32
CA PHE A 56 -5.05 -12.15 -2.58
C PHE A 56 -6.44 -12.76 -2.79
N PHE A 57 -7.50 -11.94 -2.71
CA PHE A 57 -8.86 -12.44 -2.84
C PHE A 57 -9.14 -12.97 -4.25
N GLU A 58 -8.64 -12.29 -5.27
CA GLU A 58 -8.73 -12.71 -6.67
C GLU A 58 -7.98 -14.02 -6.91
N GLU A 59 -6.74 -14.13 -6.43
CA GLU A 59 -5.94 -15.34 -6.59
C GLU A 59 -6.55 -16.55 -5.86
N GLN A 60 -7.15 -16.34 -4.69
CA GLN A 60 -7.85 -17.37 -3.94
C GLN A 60 -9.30 -17.60 -4.38
N GLN A 61 -9.79 -16.87 -5.40
CA GLN A 61 -11.19 -16.92 -5.86
C GLN A 61 -12.20 -16.75 -4.71
N THR A 62 -11.88 -15.86 -3.77
CA THR A 62 -12.72 -15.62 -2.60
C THR A 62 -14.03 -14.94 -3.02
N PRO A 63 -15.20 -15.41 -2.58
CA PRO A 63 -16.47 -14.74 -2.86
C PRO A 63 -16.48 -13.30 -2.31
N THR A 64 -17.01 -12.35 -3.08
CA THR A 64 -16.96 -10.91 -2.74
C THR A 64 -17.64 -10.59 -1.39
N GLU A 65 -18.63 -11.38 -0.97
CA GLU A 65 -19.30 -11.25 0.32
C GLU A 65 -18.36 -11.53 1.51
N ALA A 66 -17.31 -12.31 1.29
CA ALA A 66 -16.32 -12.70 2.31
C ALA A 66 -15.13 -11.72 2.40
N TRP A 67 -14.95 -10.81 1.44
CA TRP A 67 -13.78 -9.93 1.38
C TRP A 67 -13.68 -9.00 2.60
N VAL A 68 -14.76 -8.28 2.93
CA VAL A 68 -14.78 -7.37 4.09
C VAL A 68 -14.60 -8.14 5.41
N PRO A 69 -15.31 -9.25 5.68
CA PRO A 69 -15.04 -10.07 6.86
C PRO A 69 -13.59 -10.54 6.98
N GLN A 70 -12.96 -10.99 5.89
CA GLN A 70 -11.58 -11.45 5.93
C GLN A 70 -10.57 -10.30 6.12
N ALA A 71 -10.72 -9.20 5.39
CA ALA A 71 -9.85 -8.03 5.55
C ALA A 71 -9.95 -7.41 6.95
N THR A 72 -11.15 -7.41 7.54
CA THR A 72 -11.37 -6.80 8.86
C THR A 72 -10.87 -7.67 10.01
N PHE A 73 -10.73 -8.98 9.79
CA PHE A 73 -10.17 -9.91 10.78
C PHE A 73 -8.70 -9.63 11.09
N VAL A 74 -7.95 -9.13 10.11
CA VAL A 74 -6.51 -8.85 10.25
C VAL A 74 -6.20 -7.40 10.58
N LEU A 75 -7.23 -6.58 10.81
CA LEU A 75 -7.06 -5.21 11.28
C LEU A 75 -6.58 -5.22 12.74
N GLN A 76 -5.58 -4.41 13.01
CA GLN A 76 -4.94 -4.27 14.32
C GLN A 76 -5.05 -2.82 14.82
N GLY A 77 -4.83 -2.63 16.12
CA GLY A 77 -4.75 -1.31 16.74
C GLY A 77 -5.91 -0.37 16.37
N LYS A 78 -5.56 0.83 15.92
CA LYS A 78 -6.53 1.89 15.58
C LYS A 78 -7.47 1.49 14.44
N ALA A 79 -6.99 0.71 13.47
CA ALA A 79 -7.81 0.24 12.36
C ALA A 79 -8.93 -0.71 12.83
N SER A 80 -8.61 -1.60 13.77
CA SER A 80 -9.59 -2.52 14.36
C SER A 80 -10.68 -1.77 15.14
N ASP A 81 -10.28 -0.78 15.95
CA ASP A 81 -11.20 0.06 16.71
C ASP A 81 -12.11 0.91 15.80
N TRP A 82 -11.56 1.48 14.74
CA TRP A 82 -12.31 2.22 13.73
C TRP A 82 -13.38 1.35 13.07
N TYR A 83 -13.01 0.15 12.59
CA TYR A 83 -13.97 -0.73 11.92
C TYR A 83 -15.09 -1.18 12.86
N ARG A 84 -14.78 -1.45 14.14
CA ARG A 84 -15.78 -1.76 15.15
C ARG A 84 -16.82 -0.64 15.30
N ASN A 85 -16.40 0.62 15.23
CA ASN A 85 -17.30 1.77 15.28
C ASN A 85 -18.08 1.94 13.97
N LEU A 86 -17.43 1.80 12.82
CA LEU A 86 -18.08 1.83 11.50
C LEU A 86 -19.22 0.80 11.43
N ARG A 87 -18.93 -0.44 11.85
CA ARG A 87 -19.89 -1.55 11.85
C ARG A 87 -21.09 -1.30 12.77
N ARG A 88 -20.88 -0.63 13.90
CA ARG A 88 -21.97 -0.23 14.82
C ARG A 88 -22.89 0.83 14.22
N MET A 89 -22.32 1.79 13.48
CA MET A 89 -23.06 2.94 12.95
C MET A 89 -23.74 2.66 11.61
N LYS A 90 -23.05 1.95 10.70
CA LYS A 90 -23.48 1.77 9.30
C LYS A 90 -23.75 0.31 8.93
N GLY A 91 -23.53 -0.64 9.85
CA GLY A 91 -23.59 -2.06 9.54
C GLY A 91 -22.36 -2.54 8.76
N GLN A 92 -22.46 -3.70 8.12
CA GLN A 92 -21.37 -4.24 7.29
C GLN A 92 -21.39 -3.57 5.91
N PRO A 93 -20.34 -2.83 5.52
CA PRO A 93 -20.26 -2.21 4.20
C PRO A 93 -19.98 -3.24 3.11
N THR A 94 -20.28 -2.89 1.86
CA THR A 94 -19.73 -3.58 0.68
C THR A 94 -18.23 -3.31 0.58
N TRP A 95 -17.49 -4.12 -0.19
CA TRP A 95 -16.05 -3.92 -0.39
C TRP A 95 -15.72 -2.49 -0.87
N ASN A 96 -16.42 -2.00 -1.89
CA ASN A 96 -16.21 -0.65 -2.41
C ASN A 96 -16.41 0.44 -1.33
N LYS A 97 -17.43 0.28 -0.48
CA LYS A 97 -17.67 1.23 0.62
C LYS A 97 -16.64 1.09 1.74
N PHE A 98 -16.15 -0.11 2.00
CA PHE A 98 -15.06 -0.33 2.93
C PHE A 98 -13.77 0.38 2.45
N VAL A 99 -13.42 0.22 1.17
CA VAL A 99 -12.28 0.91 0.53
C VAL A 99 -12.40 2.42 0.64
N GLU A 100 -13.56 2.99 0.32
CA GLU A 100 -13.81 4.44 0.44
C GLU A 100 -13.63 4.93 1.88
N GLU A 101 -14.26 4.27 2.85
CA GLU A 101 -14.18 4.68 4.26
C GLU A 101 -12.76 4.50 4.82
N CYS A 102 -12.04 3.44 4.42
CA CYS A 102 -10.62 3.26 4.75
C CYS A 102 -9.77 4.43 4.22
N LYS A 103 -9.95 4.81 2.96
CA LYS A 103 -9.24 5.93 2.34
C LYS A 103 -9.58 7.27 3.01
N ILE A 104 -10.83 7.47 3.43
CA ILE A 104 -11.23 8.69 4.14
C ILE A 104 -10.58 8.76 5.53
N HIS A 105 -10.48 7.64 6.24
CA HIS A 105 -10.04 7.64 7.63
C HIS A 105 -8.54 7.50 7.82
N PHE A 106 -7.87 6.73 6.96
CA PHE A 106 -6.43 6.46 7.03
C PHE A 106 -5.65 6.90 5.80
N GLY A 107 -6.34 7.25 4.71
CA GLY A 107 -5.68 7.85 3.58
C GLY A 107 -5.05 9.18 3.97
N PRO A 108 -4.00 9.61 3.25
CA PRO A 108 -3.41 10.91 3.48
C PRO A 108 -4.51 11.99 3.37
N PRO A 109 -4.48 13.03 4.22
CA PRO A 109 -5.51 14.06 4.25
C PRO A 109 -5.84 14.47 2.83
N MET A 110 -7.13 14.39 2.46
CA MET A 110 -7.55 14.71 1.11
C MET A 110 -7.29 16.19 0.89
N SER A 111 -6.09 16.48 0.36
CA SER A 111 -5.69 17.82 0.03
C SER A 111 -6.74 18.36 -0.93
N MET A 112 -7.35 19.49 -0.59
CA MET A 112 -8.15 20.23 -1.58
C MET A 112 -7.27 20.72 -2.74
N ASN A 113 -5.94 20.67 -2.61
CA ASN A 113 -4.99 21.16 -3.60
C ASN A 113 -3.68 20.33 -3.59
N PRO A 114 -3.69 19.07 -4.08
CA PRO A 114 -2.49 18.23 -4.11
C PRO A 114 -1.37 18.85 -4.97
N LEU A 115 -1.73 19.63 -6.00
CA LEU A 115 -0.76 20.42 -6.77
C LEU A 115 -0.11 21.52 -5.92
N GLY A 116 -0.89 22.19 -5.07
CA GLY A 116 -0.40 23.17 -4.11
C GLY A 116 0.57 22.55 -3.11
N GLU A 117 0.25 21.37 -2.57
CA GLU A 117 1.16 20.63 -1.71
C GLU A 117 2.42 20.17 -2.44
N LEU A 118 2.30 19.70 -3.69
CA LEU A 118 3.44 19.32 -4.53
C LEU A 118 4.39 20.50 -4.78
N THR A 119 3.85 21.68 -5.10
CA THR A 119 4.65 22.91 -5.32
C THR A 119 5.28 23.45 -4.05
N GLN A 120 4.68 23.16 -2.88
CA GLN A 120 5.17 23.58 -1.57
C GLN A 120 6.03 22.52 -0.88
N LEU A 121 6.11 21.30 -1.41
CA LEU A 121 6.93 20.23 -0.84
C LEU A 121 8.40 20.69 -0.80
N ARG A 122 9.00 20.62 0.39
CA ARG A 122 10.41 20.90 0.64
C ARG A 122 11.02 19.69 1.31
N LYS A 123 12.26 19.37 0.99
CA LYS A 123 13.00 18.36 1.76
C LYS A 123 13.29 18.94 3.15
N THR A 124 12.85 18.25 4.19
CA THR A 124 13.12 18.63 5.60
C THR A 124 14.19 17.76 6.21
N ASP A 125 14.15 16.45 5.94
CA ASP A 125 15.01 15.45 6.59
C ASP A 125 15.91 14.75 5.56
N THR A 126 15.51 13.58 5.06
CA THR A 126 16.29 12.78 4.11
C THR A 126 15.80 12.95 2.66
N VAL A 127 16.63 12.57 1.70
CA VAL A 127 16.24 12.58 0.28
C VAL A 127 15.21 11.48 0.02
N GLU A 128 15.36 10.34 0.70
CA GLU A 128 14.47 9.19 0.61
C GLU A 128 13.04 9.53 1.06
N ASP A 129 12.89 10.21 2.20
CA ASP A 129 11.57 10.64 2.71
C ASP A 129 10.93 11.69 1.80
N TYR A 130 11.74 12.57 1.22
CA TYR A 130 11.29 13.55 0.24
C TYR A 130 10.80 12.89 -1.05
N CYS A 131 11.54 11.91 -1.59
CA CYS A 131 11.14 11.14 -2.76
C CYS A 131 9.82 10.39 -2.52
N ALA A 132 9.69 9.70 -1.39
CA ALA A 132 8.45 8.99 -1.04
C ALA A 132 7.24 9.93 -0.95
N SER A 133 7.43 11.11 -0.34
CA SER A 133 6.39 12.13 -0.22
C SER A 133 6.03 12.75 -1.58
N PHE A 134 7.03 12.98 -2.44
CA PHE A 134 6.84 13.52 -3.79
C PHE A 134 6.08 12.54 -4.68
N GLU A 135 6.42 11.25 -4.65
CA GLU A 135 5.72 10.20 -5.41
C GLU A 135 4.27 10.05 -4.94
N SER A 136 4.03 10.10 -3.63
CA SER A 136 2.67 10.05 -3.08
C SER A 136 1.81 11.23 -3.56
N LEU A 137 2.36 12.45 -3.58
CA LEU A 137 1.66 13.64 -4.06
C LEU A 137 1.46 13.63 -5.58
N LEU A 138 2.45 13.14 -6.34
CA LEU A 138 2.37 13.01 -7.79
C LEU A 138 1.27 12.01 -8.20
N GLY A 139 1.17 10.87 -7.50
CA GLY A 139 0.10 9.88 -7.72
C GLY A 139 -1.31 10.40 -7.46
N ARG A 140 -1.43 11.50 -6.71
CA ARG A 140 -2.71 12.16 -6.36
C ARG A 140 -3.01 13.39 -7.20
N THR A 141 -2.06 13.86 -8.02
CA THR A 141 -2.21 15.07 -8.84
C THR A 141 -2.56 14.68 -10.28
N THR A 142 -3.62 15.25 -10.84
CA THR A 142 -4.00 15.04 -12.24
C THR A 142 -3.59 16.23 -13.10
N GLY A 143 -3.11 15.99 -14.32
CA GLY A 143 -2.83 17.05 -15.31
C GLY A 143 -1.45 17.73 -15.22
N VAL A 144 -0.51 17.19 -14.45
CA VAL A 144 0.89 17.68 -14.41
C VAL A 144 1.71 16.96 -15.48
N THR A 145 2.45 17.71 -16.29
CA THR A 145 3.36 17.10 -17.28
C THR A 145 4.61 16.52 -16.62
N PRO A 146 5.31 15.56 -17.25
CA PRO A 146 6.59 15.06 -16.73
C PRO A 146 7.61 16.18 -16.50
N GLU A 147 7.63 17.18 -17.38
CA GLU A 147 8.51 18.34 -17.28
C GLU A 147 8.18 19.23 -16.07
N GLN A 148 6.89 19.50 -15.83
CA GLN A 148 6.43 20.23 -14.64
C GLN A 148 6.71 19.46 -13.36
N SER A 149 6.62 18.12 -13.39
CA SER A 149 6.96 17.27 -12.25
C SER A 149 8.44 17.42 -11.89
N MET A 150 9.31 17.38 -12.89
CA MET A 150 10.75 17.59 -12.71
C MET A 150 11.07 18.98 -12.14
N TRP A 151 10.40 20.04 -12.61
CA TRP A 151 10.61 21.38 -12.05
C TRP A 151 10.15 21.51 -10.60
N ASN A 152 9.01 20.90 -10.25
CA ASN A 152 8.53 20.88 -8.86
C ASN A 152 9.49 20.10 -7.94
N PHE A 153 10.02 18.98 -8.42
CA PHE A 153 11.03 18.20 -7.71
C PHE A 153 12.31 19.02 -7.46
N CYS A 154 12.85 19.66 -8.49
CA CYS A 154 14.01 20.52 -8.36
C CYS A 154 13.76 21.72 -7.42
N ALA A 155 12.59 22.35 -7.50
CA ALA A 155 12.23 23.49 -6.64
C ALA A 155 12.19 23.13 -5.15
N GLY A 156 11.78 21.90 -4.82
CA GLY A 156 11.78 21.39 -3.45
C GLY A 156 13.17 21.09 -2.89
N LEU A 157 14.13 20.76 -3.76
CA LEU A 157 15.54 20.51 -3.42
C LEU A 157 16.38 21.79 -3.33
N ILE A 158 16.14 22.77 -4.21
CA ILE A 158 16.91 24.03 -4.28
C ILE A 158 16.86 24.80 -2.94
N ASN A 159 15.72 24.79 -2.26
CA ASN A 159 15.59 25.45 -0.96
C ASN A 159 16.43 24.78 0.13
N VAL A 160 16.67 23.46 0.05
CA VAL A 160 17.57 22.77 1.00
C VAL A 160 19.01 23.21 0.79
N ILE A 161 19.44 23.39 -0.46
CA ILE A 161 20.78 23.91 -0.75
C ILE A 161 20.92 25.33 -0.20
N ILE A 162 19.88 26.16 -0.32
CA ILE A 162 19.87 27.53 0.26
C ILE A 162 19.96 27.47 1.79
N TYR A 163 19.14 26.66 2.45
CA TYR A 163 19.17 26.51 3.91
C TYR A 163 20.48 25.89 4.41
N GLU A 164 21.05 24.89 3.73
CA GLU A 164 22.34 24.32 4.09
C GLU A 164 23.46 25.34 3.92
N VAL A 165 23.46 26.15 2.86
CA VAL A 165 24.44 27.22 2.66
C VAL A 165 24.26 28.36 3.68
N GLU A 166 23.02 28.71 4.02
CA GLU A 166 22.69 29.76 4.99
C GLU A 166 22.98 29.33 6.43
N PHE A 167 22.76 28.05 6.77
CA PHE A 167 23.09 27.46 8.06
C PHE A 167 24.59 27.13 8.19
N ALA A 168 25.23 26.71 7.10
CA ALA A 168 26.66 26.45 7.06
C ALA A 168 27.52 27.71 7.07
N ARG A 169 26.91 28.92 7.13
CA ARG A 169 27.54 30.26 7.19
C ARG A 169 29.05 30.15 7.01
N PRO A 170 29.58 30.10 5.77
CA PRO A 170 31.01 29.99 5.59
C PRO A 170 31.65 31.28 6.13
N ILE A 171 32.05 31.25 7.40
CA ILE A 171 32.87 32.27 8.05
C ILE A 171 34.25 32.07 7.46
N THR A 172 34.45 32.58 6.25
CA THR A 172 35.69 33.15 5.70
C THR A 172 35.65 33.10 4.16
N LEU A 173 35.03 34.13 3.57
CA LEU A 173 35.56 34.71 2.33
C LEU A 173 36.19 36.08 2.64
N CYS A 174 36.93 36.13 3.75
CA CYS A 174 37.93 37.16 4.00
C CYS A 174 39.28 36.48 4.15
N HIS A 175 39.99 36.37 3.04
CA HIS A 175 41.39 36.78 3.04
C HIS A 175 41.71 37.39 1.67
N GLU A 176 41.73 38.72 1.65
CA GLU A 176 42.50 39.50 0.70
C GLU A 176 44.00 39.22 0.87
N SER A 177 44.75 39.66 -0.14
CA SER A 177 46.21 39.84 -0.25
C SER A 177 47.00 38.54 -0.52
N SER A 178 47.88 38.49 -1.53
CA SER A 178 48.65 39.56 -2.19
C SER A 178 49.02 39.20 -3.63
#